data_AF-A0A7C3SZ52-F1
#
_entry.id   AF-A0A7C3SZ52-F1
#
_cell.length_a   1.000
_cell.length_b   1.000
_cell.length_c   1.000
_cell.angle_alpha   90.00
_cell.angle_beta   90.00
_cell.angle_gamma   90.00
#
_symmetry.space_group_name_H-M   'P 1'
#
loop_
_entity.id
_entity.type
_entity.pdbx_description
1 polymer ?
#
loop_
_entity_poly.entity_id
_entity_poly.type
_entity_poly.pdbx_seq_one_letter_code
_entity_poly.pdbx_strand_id
1 'polypeptide(L)'
;MKKPFTGRRMCVFLIWTCICLIAFLPLGGAAAQSGQGGKEDRDHDSVADSQEQTSGNPGPNNLFPGHVQMLQSMKAAIGSNINYLCTTCLKPGSPSQTGPDTLYSWDKNADTTVAYYQEPYLPQKYWKPANRASRSDVFSSSIPRVLGIMNYDRSISADIHENPMAITSDPSRIGVTAYDDRAIFEGWNFIDLYISGISWCETPTGAISVPTPQEIMAAHKNGVPVLSSAFFMPSGDPTWESDLVSRDDQGNLWAIDKMVELAETFHFDGWFFNCETSGISSQDVAAYEELMEGLKDRGMIVVWYDSLNTSGYVIYQNELNSGNKVFLDNSNGFFANYWWNQGSLDTSRSTAGDRSGDVYMGVIAWVEPSLTPPGNIGTLYGYNMGKDNGLSLGLWAIAWPSECGSMPALTLEEIQQNTKAFWWCKQFPNNPNAARGMGDYFTPRTAITGLPFSTNFNLGKGNHYFSNGNITASGPWGNLTEQDLLPHYLVSNGSVTVDFNLDDAWNGGSSLEISSSGGTSQDVPIYLAAIDETTYTLTVTYKNAGSGDVVFYVKDKNGAKQTVVLSGTGNAWNTVKITAIGSVYELGVTQIGANSSVKIGAIEISG
;
A
#
# COMPACT_ATOMS: atom_id res chain seq x y z
N MET A 1 -21.67 -40.85 38.69
CA MET A 1 -23.09 -40.39 38.64
C MET A 1 -23.14 -39.21 37.67
N LYS A 2 -23.46 -39.43 36.39
CA LYS A 2 -24.74 -39.10 35.71
C LYS A 2 -25.22 -37.62 35.82
N LYS A 3 -24.84 -36.81 34.82
CA LYS A 3 -25.61 -35.85 33.95
C LYS A 3 -26.49 -34.73 34.60
N PRO A 4 -26.93 -33.64 33.88
CA PRO A 4 -26.93 -33.42 32.42
C PRO A 4 -26.56 -32.01 31.85
N PHE A 5 -26.45 -32.00 30.52
CA PHE A 5 -26.57 -30.89 29.55
C PHE A 5 -27.80 -29.98 29.75
N THR A 6 -27.63 -28.67 29.49
CA THR A 6 -28.55 -27.81 28.71
C THR A 6 -27.82 -26.56 28.20
N GLY A 7 -27.44 -26.55 26.92
CA GLY A 7 -27.05 -25.32 26.19
C GLY A 7 -28.26 -24.81 25.40
N ARG A 8 -28.79 -23.65 25.81
CA ARG A 8 -29.87 -22.93 25.12
C ARG A 8 -29.28 -21.98 24.08
N ARG A 9 -29.83 -22.05 22.87
CA ARG A 9 -29.81 -21.00 21.85
C ARG A 9 -30.30 -19.68 22.44
N MET A 10 -29.61 -18.58 22.19
CA MET A 10 -30.25 -17.26 22.09
C MET A 10 -29.38 -16.32 21.24
N CYS A 11 -30.06 -15.70 20.28
CA CYS A 11 -29.55 -14.77 19.28
C CYS A 11 -28.81 -13.58 19.90
N VAL A 12 -27.74 -13.13 19.23
CA VAL A 12 -27.24 -11.76 19.37
C VAL A 12 -27.18 -11.15 17.98
N PHE A 13 -28.23 -10.38 17.68
CA PHE A 13 -28.24 -9.26 16.75
C PHE A 13 -27.51 -8.07 17.41
N LEU A 14 -27.06 -7.12 16.56
CA LEU A 14 -26.43 -5.83 16.85
C LEU A 14 -24.90 -5.84 16.93
N ILE A 15 -24.26 -5.22 15.93
CA ILE A 15 -23.64 -3.88 16.04
C ILE A 15 -23.91 -3.19 14.69
N TRP A 16 -24.64 -2.07 14.69
CA TRP A 16 -24.64 -0.96 13.70
C TRP A 16 -25.79 -0.01 14.05
N THR A 17 -25.54 0.95 14.95
CA THR A 17 -26.15 2.29 15.07
C THR A 17 -25.82 2.90 16.43
N CYS A 18 -25.23 4.11 16.44
CA CYS A 18 -25.54 5.12 17.47
C CYS A 18 -25.21 6.52 16.95
N ILE A 19 -26.18 7.40 17.14
CA ILE A 19 -26.44 8.71 16.54
C ILE A 19 -26.09 9.83 17.53
N CYS A 20 -25.70 11.00 17.02
CA CYS A 20 -25.60 12.28 17.74
C CYS A 20 -26.92 12.73 18.40
N LEU A 21 -26.87 13.35 19.58
CA LEU A 21 -27.80 14.42 19.96
C LEU A 21 -27.22 15.30 21.09
N ILE A 22 -27.32 16.60 20.89
CA ILE A 22 -26.84 17.74 21.70
C ILE A 22 -27.83 18.07 22.83
N ALA A 23 -27.34 18.48 24.01
CA ALA A 23 -28.00 19.50 24.87
C ALA A 23 -27.06 20.12 25.95
N PHE A 24 -26.83 21.43 25.80
CA PHE A 24 -26.41 22.54 26.68
C PHE A 24 -26.26 22.41 28.24
N LEU A 25 -25.07 22.86 28.72
CA LEU A 25 -24.67 23.81 29.82
C LEU A 25 -25.16 23.62 31.31
N PRO A 26 -24.51 24.25 32.35
CA PRO A 26 -23.41 25.24 32.36
C PRO A 26 -22.22 25.03 33.37
N LEU A 27 -21.14 25.76 33.08
CA LEU A 27 -20.15 26.48 33.93
C LEU A 27 -19.97 26.12 35.42
N GLY A 28 -18.70 25.93 35.81
CA GLY A 28 -18.19 26.09 37.17
C GLY A 28 -16.69 25.89 37.24
N GLY A 29 -15.91 26.98 37.34
CA GLY A 29 -14.45 26.96 37.36
C GLY A 29 -13.82 26.73 38.74
N ALA A 30 -12.52 26.47 38.75
CA ALA A 30 -11.58 26.92 39.78
C ALA A 30 -10.12 26.71 39.31
N ALA A 31 -9.31 27.73 39.55
CA ALA A 31 -7.90 27.84 39.23
C ALA A 31 -6.99 27.45 40.41
N ALA A 32 -5.73 27.08 40.11
CA ALA A 32 -4.50 27.37 40.87
C ALA A 32 -3.30 26.78 40.07
N GLN A 33 -2.36 27.56 39.50
CA GLN A 33 -1.15 28.16 40.11
C GLN A 33 -0.29 27.15 40.91
N SER A 34 1.04 27.09 40.87
CA SER A 34 2.17 27.78 40.20
C SER A 34 3.47 27.26 40.85
N GLY A 35 4.64 27.37 40.19
CA GLY A 35 5.97 27.40 40.84
C GLY A 35 7.02 26.52 40.15
N GLN A 36 7.91 27.10 39.31
CA GLN A 36 9.30 27.55 39.62
C GLN A 36 10.27 26.41 39.98
N GLY A 37 11.49 26.27 39.43
CA GLY A 37 12.28 27.11 38.51
C GLY A 37 13.74 26.61 38.43
N GLY A 38 14.54 27.26 37.58
CA GLY A 38 16.03 27.21 37.52
C GLY A 38 16.67 26.17 36.60
N LYS A 39 17.81 26.37 35.92
CA LYS A 39 18.66 27.54 35.60
C LYS A 39 19.85 27.00 34.75
N GLU A 40 20.39 27.85 33.87
CA GLU A 40 21.77 27.87 33.31
C GLU A 40 22.21 26.70 32.38
N ASP A 41 23.10 26.83 31.39
CA ASP A 41 23.94 27.89 30.77
C ASP A 41 24.30 27.35 29.35
N ARG A 42 24.19 28.14 28.27
CA ARG A 42 25.27 28.76 27.47
C ARG A 42 26.36 27.85 26.85
N ASP A 43 26.59 28.16 25.57
CA ASP A 43 27.80 28.00 24.74
C ASP A 43 28.01 26.66 23.99
N HIS A 44 27.66 26.66 22.70
CA HIS A 44 28.62 26.47 21.58
C HIS A 44 27.93 26.64 20.22
N ASP A 45 27.73 27.89 19.81
CA ASP A 45 27.58 28.24 18.40
C ASP A 45 28.97 28.35 17.78
N SER A 46 29.31 27.43 16.88
CA SER A 46 30.31 27.70 15.85
C SER A 46 29.87 27.08 14.54
N VAL A 47 29.35 27.97 13.71
CA VAL A 47 29.27 27.92 12.25
C VAL A 47 30.47 27.17 11.65
N ALA A 48 30.19 26.16 10.84
CA ALA A 48 31.11 25.69 9.82
C ALA A 48 30.33 25.61 8.50
N ASP A 49 30.74 26.49 7.60
CA ASP A 49 30.22 26.71 6.27
C ASP A 49 30.13 25.45 5.40
N SER A 50 29.07 25.44 4.62
CA SER A 50 28.94 24.80 3.33
C SER A 50 30.15 25.03 2.43
N GLN A 51 30.87 23.98 2.02
CA GLN A 51 31.45 23.84 0.67
C GLN A 51 31.64 22.36 0.29
N GLU A 52 31.14 22.03 -0.91
CA GLU A 52 31.53 20.93 -1.80
C GLU A 52 31.93 19.56 -1.19
N GLN A 53 30.98 18.62 -1.21
CA GLN A 53 31.29 17.20 -1.42
C GLN A 53 30.58 16.71 -2.68
N THR A 54 31.18 17.04 -3.82
CA THR A 54 30.98 16.31 -5.08
C THR A 54 31.79 15.01 -5.05
N SER A 55 31.23 13.95 -5.66
CA SER A 55 31.81 12.60 -5.91
C SER A 55 31.43 11.45 -4.98
N GLY A 56 30.15 11.34 -4.64
CA GLY A 56 29.47 10.04 -4.59
C GLY A 56 28.33 10.11 -5.58
N ASN A 57 28.32 9.24 -6.60
CA ASN A 57 27.19 9.16 -7.53
C ASN A 57 25.97 8.77 -6.69
N PRO A 58 24.98 9.66 -6.46
CA PRO A 58 23.79 9.26 -5.75
C PRO A 58 23.09 8.27 -6.68
N GLY A 59 22.90 7.02 -6.23
CA GLY A 59 22.17 6.03 -7.02
C GLY A 59 20.84 6.61 -7.51
N PRO A 60 20.28 6.10 -8.62
CA PRO A 60 19.12 6.69 -9.32
C PRO A 60 17.81 6.80 -8.50
N ASN A 61 17.83 6.41 -7.22
CA ASN A 61 16.71 6.45 -6.28
C ASN A 61 16.90 7.44 -5.11
N ASN A 62 18.03 8.16 -5.00
CA ASN A 62 18.24 9.14 -3.93
C ASN A 62 17.53 10.47 -4.27
N LEU A 63 16.29 10.64 -3.83
CA LEU A 63 15.48 11.85 -4.03
C LEU A 63 15.86 13.03 -3.11
N PHE A 64 16.82 12.87 -2.21
CA PHE A 64 16.90 13.70 -1.01
C PHE A 64 17.13 15.22 -1.18
N PRO A 65 18.02 15.73 -2.06
CA PRO A 65 18.28 17.18 -2.12
C PRO A 65 17.08 17.98 -2.66
N GLY A 66 16.39 17.45 -3.67
CA GLY A 66 15.21 18.09 -4.26
C GLY A 66 13.96 17.94 -3.38
N HIS A 67 13.83 16.80 -2.70
CA HIS A 67 12.68 16.47 -1.88
C HIS A 67 12.60 17.35 -0.61
N VAL A 68 13.71 17.58 0.09
CA VAL A 68 13.73 18.50 1.25
C VAL A 68 13.38 19.93 0.84
N GLN A 69 13.88 20.41 -0.31
CA GLN A 69 13.47 21.71 -0.87
C GLN A 69 11.99 21.74 -1.28
N MET A 70 11.46 20.63 -1.80
CA MET A 70 10.03 20.44 -2.06
C MET A 70 9.21 20.60 -0.78
N LEU A 71 9.56 19.88 0.31
CA LEU A 71 8.83 19.91 1.58
C LEU A 71 8.90 21.31 2.22
N GLN A 72 10.03 22.00 2.11
CA GLN A 72 10.20 23.39 2.58
C GLN A 72 9.39 24.39 1.75
N SER A 73 9.35 24.22 0.42
CA SER A 73 8.57 25.06 -0.49
C SER A 73 7.06 24.86 -0.29
N MET A 74 6.62 23.64 0.02
CA MET A 74 5.23 23.32 0.35
C MET A 74 4.78 24.01 1.64
N LYS A 75 5.57 23.93 2.71
CA LYS A 75 5.28 24.66 3.97
C LYS A 75 5.20 26.16 3.74
N ALA A 76 6.08 26.70 2.88
CA ALA A 76 6.07 28.12 2.51
C ALA A 76 4.85 28.52 1.65
N ALA A 77 4.37 27.62 0.78
CA ALA A 77 3.20 27.85 -0.08
C ALA A 77 1.86 27.69 0.66
N ILE A 78 1.77 26.76 1.61
CA ILE A 78 0.53 26.42 2.34
C ILE A 78 0.22 27.43 3.46
N GLY A 79 1.24 28.05 4.07
CA GLY A 79 1.04 28.96 5.21
C GLY A 79 0.34 28.27 6.40
N SER A 80 -0.30 29.04 7.29
CA SER A 80 -1.02 28.53 8.47
C SER A 80 -2.50 28.19 8.22
N ASN A 81 -2.95 28.18 6.96
CA ASN A 81 -4.35 27.88 6.60
C ASN A 81 -4.45 26.51 5.91
N ILE A 82 -4.61 25.47 6.73
CA ILE A 82 -4.72 24.04 6.34
C ILE A 82 -6.01 23.71 5.56
N ASN A 83 -6.96 24.64 5.46
CA ASN A 83 -8.30 24.41 4.91
C ASN A 83 -8.41 24.22 3.38
N TYR A 84 -7.31 24.04 2.64
CA TYR A 84 -7.29 24.11 1.16
C TYR A 84 -6.64 22.90 0.47
N LEU A 85 -6.83 21.68 0.97
CA LEU A 85 -6.55 20.46 0.19
C LEU A 85 -7.84 19.99 -0.49
N CYS A 86 -8.32 20.78 -1.45
CA CYS A 86 -9.64 20.70 -2.07
C CYS A 86 -9.93 19.46 -2.93
N THR A 87 -9.00 18.50 -3.06
CA THR A 87 -9.14 17.45 -4.10
C THR A 87 -8.87 16.05 -3.60
N THR A 88 -8.90 15.82 -2.29
CA THR A 88 -8.83 14.44 -1.77
C THR A 88 -10.19 13.75 -1.76
N CYS A 89 -11.27 14.54 -1.75
CA CYS A 89 -12.64 14.04 -1.68
C CYS A 89 -13.61 15.05 -2.32
N LEU A 90 -14.27 14.64 -3.41
CA LEU A 90 -15.19 15.47 -4.18
C LEU A 90 -16.63 14.94 -4.04
N LYS A 91 -17.59 15.86 -4.06
CA LYS A 91 -19.01 15.51 -4.25
C LYS A 91 -19.30 15.35 -5.75
N PRO A 92 -20.21 14.46 -6.17
CA PRO A 92 -20.48 14.31 -7.61
C PRO A 92 -21.09 15.55 -8.27
N GLY A 93 -22.10 16.17 -7.65
CA GLY A 93 -23.02 17.13 -8.28
C GLY A 93 -22.54 18.58 -8.45
N SER A 94 -23.49 19.52 -8.62
CA SER A 94 -23.22 20.94 -8.90
C SER A 94 -22.61 21.71 -7.71
N PRO A 95 -21.82 22.79 -7.97
CA PRO A 95 -20.98 23.44 -6.97
C PRO A 95 -21.73 23.97 -5.74
N SER A 96 -21.07 23.90 -4.59
CA SER A 96 -21.40 24.71 -3.42
C SER A 96 -20.96 26.17 -3.66
N GLN A 97 -21.53 27.16 -2.97
CA GLN A 97 -21.17 28.58 -3.16
C GLN A 97 -19.72 28.93 -2.75
N THR A 98 -18.90 27.96 -2.32
CA THR A 98 -17.60 28.18 -1.66
C THR A 98 -16.43 27.31 -2.16
N GLY A 99 -16.33 27.01 -3.46
CA GLY A 99 -15.10 26.43 -4.05
C GLY A 99 -15.31 25.18 -4.92
N PRO A 100 -14.25 24.56 -5.47
CA PRO A 100 -14.32 23.38 -6.33
C PRO A 100 -14.57 22.09 -5.53
N ASP A 101 -15.58 22.08 -4.65
CA ASP A 101 -15.89 20.94 -3.78
C ASP A 101 -16.59 19.78 -4.51
N THR A 102 -16.66 19.85 -5.85
CA THR A 102 -17.44 18.93 -6.68
C THR A 102 -16.70 18.47 -7.93
N LEU A 103 -16.96 17.23 -8.33
CA LEU A 103 -16.42 16.62 -9.54
C LEU A 103 -16.89 17.35 -10.80
N TYR A 104 -18.16 17.75 -10.87
CA TYR A 104 -18.69 18.46 -12.04
C TYR A 104 -17.95 19.77 -12.30
N SER A 105 -17.70 20.57 -11.26
CA SER A 105 -17.04 21.88 -11.36
C SER A 105 -15.52 21.81 -11.28
N TRP A 106 -14.93 20.63 -11.08
CA TRP A 106 -13.48 20.52 -10.89
C TRP A 106 -12.73 20.93 -12.17
N ASP A 107 -11.70 21.74 -11.99
CA ASP A 107 -10.83 22.26 -13.06
C ASP A 107 -9.37 22.17 -12.59
N LYS A 108 -8.59 21.38 -13.33
CA LYS A 108 -7.16 21.17 -13.07
C LYS A 108 -6.33 22.46 -13.00
N ASN A 109 -6.75 23.53 -13.68
CA ASN A 109 -6.01 24.79 -13.69
C ASN A 109 -6.28 25.64 -12.44
N ALA A 110 -7.41 25.41 -11.78
CA ALA A 110 -7.79 26.09 -10.53
C ALA A 110 -7.32 25.30 -9.30
N ASP A 111 -7.06 24.00 -9.46
CA ASP A 111 -6.62 23.11 -8.41
C ASP A 111 -5.11 23.21 -8.18
N THR A 112 -4.73 23.85 -7.08
CA THR A 112 -3.33 24.04 -6.69
C THR A 112 -2.62 22.74 -6.29
N THR A 113 -3.36 21.66 -6.00
CA THR A 113 -2.78 20.38 -5.61
C THR A 113 -2.20 19.61 -6.78
N VAL A 114 -2.64 19.90 -8.02
CA VAL A 114 -2.15 19.27 -9.25
C VAL A 114 -0.64 19.40 -9.40
N ALA A 115 -0.06 20.53 -8.97
CA ALA A 115 1.39 20.74 -9.03
C ALA A 115 2.19 19.69 -8.25
N TYR A 116 1.64 19.11 -7.18
CA TYR A 116 2.33 18.09 -6.37
C TYR A 116 2.38 16.73 -7.05
N TYR A 117 1.53 16.52 -8.04
CA TYR A 117 1.59 15.37 -8.92
C TYR A 117 2.33 15.77 -10.19
N GLN A 118 3.41 16.57 -10.16
CA GLN A 118 4.23 16.94 -11.34
C GLN A 118 5.71 17.17 -10.98
N GLU A 119 6.60 17.20 -11.98
CA GLU A 119 8.00 17.65 -11.79
C GLU A 119 8.03 19.10 -11.32
N PRO A 120 8.95 19.50 -10.41
CA PRO A 120 10.07 18.71 -9.88
C PRO A 120 9.73 17.89 -8.63
N TYR A 121 8.45 17.81 -8.25
CA TYR A 121 8.04 17.20 -6.97
C TYR A 121 8.11 15.68 -7.02
N LEU A 122 7.71 15.06 -8.14
CA LEU A 122 7.68 13.61 -8.29
C LEU A 122 8.21 13.13 -9.64
N PRO A 123 9.05 12.07 -9.68
CA PRO A 123 9.52 11.47 -10.91
C PRO A 123 8.37 10.91 -11.77
N GLN A 124 8.13 11.52 -12.94
CA GLN A 124 7.03 11.14 -13.85
C GLN A 124 7.09 9.68 -14.31
N LYS A 125 8.30 9.12 -14.36
CA LYS A 125 8.55 7.74 -14.83
C LYS A 125 7.83 6.67 -13.99
N TYR A 126 7.35 7.02 -12.80
CA TYR A 126 6.63 6.13 -11.88
C TYR A 126 5.13 6.43 -11.82
N TRP A 127 4.56 7.03 -12.87
CA TRP A 127 3.13 7.35 -12.94
C TRP A 127 2.34 6.47 -13.89
N LYS A 128 3.00 5.41 -14.35
CA LYS A 128 2.31 4.24 -14.86
C LYS A 128 2.93 3.00 -14.22
N PRO A 129 2.13 1.94 -14.00
CA PRO A 129 2.66 0.68 -13.54
C PRO A 129 3.75 0.18 -14.50
N ALA A 130 4.94 -0.10 -13.97
CA ALA A 130 5.97 -0.80 -14.71
C ALA A 130 5.45 -2.17 -15.19
N ASN A 131 5.94 -2.66 -16.35
CA ASN A 131 5.47 -3.85 -17.08
C ASN A 131 5.49 -5.16 -16.26
N ARG A 132 4.57 -5.30 -15.32
CA ARG A 132 4.32 -6.51 -14.55
C ARG A 132 3.27 -7.34 -15.28
N ALA A 133 3.69 -7.92 -16.42
CA ALA A 133 2.79 -8.40 -17.47
C ALA A 133 1.89 -7.27 -18.00
N SER A 134 1.49 -7.32 -19.26
CA SER A 134 0.75 -6.23 -19.89
C SER A 134 -0.58 -5.95 -19.15
N ARG A 135 -1.13 -4.74 -19.27
CA ARG A 135 -2.49 -4.41 -18.78
C ARG A 135 -3.56 -5.40 -19.25
N SER A 136 -3.37 -5.99 -20.44
CA SER A 136 -4.19 -7.07 -21.00
C SER A 136 -4.04 -8.42 -20.30
N ASP A 137 -2.97 -8.64 -19.52
CA ASP A 137 -2.79 -9.82 -18.67
C ASP A 137 -3.48 -9.67 -17.30
N VAL A 138 -3.84 -8.43 -16.92
CA VAL A 138 -4.46 -8.10 -15.61
C VAL A 138 -5.99 -8.24 -15.61
N PHE A 139 -6.66 -8.42 -16.75
CA PHE A 139 -8.11 -8.71 -16.80
C PHE A 139 -8.45 -9.69 -17.93
N SER A 140 -9.66 -10.28 -17.91
CA SER A 140 -10.12 -11.27 -18.91
C SER A 140 -9.30 -12.56 -18.93
N SER A 141 -8.96 -13.08 -17.75
CA SER A 141 -8.26 -14.36 -17.62
C SER A 141 -8.84 -15.21 -16.50
N SER A 142 -8.51 -16.50 -16.52
CA SER A 142 -8.77 -17.44 -15.43
C SER A 142 -7.63 -17.47 -14.39
N ILE A 143 -6.63 -16.59 -14.50
CA ILE A 143 -5.48 -16.55 -13.60
C ILE A 143 -5.89 -15.79 -12.33
N PRO A 144 -5.85 -16.43 -11.14
CA PRO A 144 -6.15 -15.76 -9.89
C PRO A 144 -5.23 -14.57 -9.61
N ARG A 145 -5.80 -13.53 -9.02
CA ARG A 145 -5.15 -12.27 -8.66
C ARG A 145 -5.49 -11.88 -7.23
N VAL A 146 -4.75 -10.92 -6.70
CA VAL A 146 -5.02 -10.31 -5.40
C VAL A 146 -5.33 -8.84 -5.60
N LEU A 147 -6.52 -8.41 -5.21
CA LEU A 147 -6.89 -7.01 -5.11
C LEU A 147 -6.84 -6.61 -3.64
N GLY A 148 -6.15 -5.51 -3.33
CA GLY A 148 -6.06 -4.96 -1.99
C GLY A 148 -6.76 -3.61 -1.89
N ILE A 149 -7.66 -3.45 -0.92
CA ILE A 149 -8.30 -2.19 -0.58
C ILE A 149 -7.59 -1.63 0.65
N MET A 150 -7.00 -0.45 0.50
CA MET A 150 -6.47 0.29 1.63
C MET A 150 -7.63 0.84 2.47
N ASN A 151 -7.58 0.65 3.79
CA ASN A 151 -8.57 1.25 4.67
C ASN A 151 -7.95 1.41 6.04
N TYR A 152 -7.86 2.66 6.47
CA TYR A 152 -7.25 3.12 7.70
C TYR A 152 -8.30 3.28 8.81
N ASP A 153 -7.85 3.23 10.06
CA ASP A 153 -8.62 3.75 11.20
C ASP A 153 -9.00 5.22 10.93
N ARG A 154 -10.21 5.63 11.33
CA ARG A 154 -10.74 6.98 11.06
C ARG A 154 -9.87 8.10 11.62
N SER A 155 -9.16 7.87 12.72
CA SER A 155 -8.26 8.87 13.32
C SER A 155 -7.01 9.09 12.47
N ILE A 156 -6.38 8.00 12.00
CA ILE A 156 -5.25 8.02 11.06
C ILE A 156 -5.71 8.61 9.73
N SER A 157 -6.95 8.30 9.35
CA SER A 157 -7.54 8.81 8.11
C SER A 157 -7.65 10.34 8.15
N ALA A 158 -8.11 10.90 9.27
CA ALA A 158 -8.22 12.35 9.44
C ALA A 158 -6.84 13.04 9.38
N ASP A 159 -5.81 12.46 9.98
CA ASP A 159 -4.44 13.02 9.95
C ASP A 159 -3.84 13.02 8.53
N ILE A 160 -4.06 11.93 7.77
CA ILE A 160 -3.64 11.86 6.36
C ILE A 160 -4.50 12.79 5.48
N HIS A 161 -5.75 13.10 5.83
CA HIS A 161 -6.55 14.10 5.13
C HIS A 161 -6.08 15.54 5.34
N GLU A 162 -5.80 15.90 6.59
CA GLU A 162 -5.28 17.23 6.93
C GLU A 162 -3.87 17.42 6.37
N ASN A 163 -3.18 16.32 6.11
CA ASN A 163 -1.80 16.33 5.69
C ASN A 163 -1.47 15.13 4.78
N PRO A 164 -1.98 15.08 3.53
CA PRO A 164 -1.74 13.98 2.57
C PRO A 164 -0.26 13.86 2.18
N MET A 165 0.55 14.81 2.66
CA MET A 165 1.99 14.93 2.50
C MET A 165 2.70 15.09 3.86
N ALA A 166 2.14 14.57 4.97
CA ALA A 166 2.39 14.95 6.37
C ALA A 166 3.76 15.35 6.91
N ILE A 167 4.32 16.47 6.42
CA ILE A 167 5.44 17.19 7.03
C ILE A 167 5.03 17.68 8.43
N THR A 168 5.78 17.31 9.47
CA THR A 168 5.54 17.84 10.82
C THR A 168 5.73 19.36 10.88
N SER A 169 5.07 20.02 11.82
CA SER A 169 5.16 21.47 12.05
C SER A 169 6.53 21.94 12.57
N ASP A 170 7.44 21.03 12.94
CA ASP A 170 8.74 21.30 13.56
C ASP A 170 9.88 21.49 12.51
N PRO A 171 10.47 22.70 12.40
CA PRO A 171 11.59 22.98 11.49
C PRO A 171 12.87 22.17 11.76
N SER A 172 13.04 21.58 12.95
CA SER A 172 14.16 20.68 13.27
C SER A 172 13.93 19.24 12.80
N ARG A 173 12.71 18.94 12.31
CA ARG A 173 12.26 17.64 11.79
C ARG A 173 11.90 17.70 10.31
N ILE A 174 12.46 18.66 9.58
CA ILE A 174 12.27 18.78 8.13
C ILE A 174 12.91 17.55 7.46
N GLY A 175 12.10 16.78 6.71
CA GLY A 175 12.49 15.47 6.15
C GLY A 175 11.92 14.27 6.92
N VAL A 176 11.32 14.53 8.09
CA VAL A 176 10.55 13.56 8.88
C VAL A 176 9.09 13.92 8.69
N THR A 177 8.37 13.19 7.85
CA THR A 177 6.91 13.26 7.94
C THR A 177 6.51 12.50 9.20
N ALA A 178 5.54 13.02 9.95
CA ALA A 178 4.68 12.15 10.76
C ALA A 178 3.66 11.54 9.80
N TYR A 179 4.14 10.89 8.73
CA TYR A 179 3.36 9.81 8.17
C TYR A 179 3.38 8.77 9.27
N ASP A 180 2.20 8.45 9.74
CA ASP A 180 2.02 7.37 10.67
C ASP A 180 2.75 6.13 10.10
N ASP A 181 3.66 5.52 10.85
CA ASP A 181 4.38 4.31 10.40
C ASP A 181 3.42 3.20 9.95
N ARG A 182 2.17 3.29 10.44
CA ARG A 182 1.02 2.46 10.11
C ARG A 182 0.52 2.62 8.66
N ALA A 183 0.90 3.70 7.97
CA ALA A 183 0.48 4.03 6.61
C ALA A 183 1.45 3.63 5.49
N ILE A 184 2.62 3.11 5.87
CA ILE A 184 3.58 2.59 4.91
C ILE A 184 3.21 1.14 4.55
N PHE A 185 2.55 0.97 3.41
CA PHE A 185 2.21 -0.34 2.86
C PHE A 185 3.45 -1.03 2.27
N GLU A 186 3.63 -2.32 2.57
CA GLU A 186 4.82 -3.10 2.18
C GLU A 186 4.48 -4.34 1.32
N GLY A 187 3.19 -4.68 1.19
CA GLY A 187 2.70 -5.91 0.54
C GLY A 187 2.67 -5.89 -0.99
N TRP A 188 3.34 -4.95 -1.65
CA TRP A 188 3.20 -4.72 -3.11
C TRP A 188 3.48 -5.96 -3.97
N ASN A 189 4.45 -6.78 -3.56
CA ASN A 189 4.84 -8.00 -4.28
C ASN A 189 3.71 -9.05 -4.33
N PHE A 190 2.69 -8.92 -3.48
CA PHE A 190 1.57 -9.88 -3.34
C PHE A 190 0.23 -9.36 -3.86
N ILE A 191 0.10 -8.07 -4.16
CA ILE A 191 -1.14 -7.48 -4.71
C ILE A 191 -0.98 -7.18 -6.19
N ASP A 192 -2.03 -7.39 -6.98
CA ASP A 192 -2.09 -7.13 -8.43
C ASP A 192 -2.86 -5.86 -8.76
N LEU A 193 -3.71 -5.41 -7.85
CA LEU A 193 -4.50 -4.18 -7.98
C LEU A 193 -4.65 -3.54 -6.61
N TYR A 194 -4.40 -2.24 -6.53
CA TYR A 194 -4.52 -1.46 -5.30
C TYR A 194 -5.68 -0.48 -5.42
N ILE A 195 -6.59 -0.49 -4.45
CA ILE A 195 -7.62 0.54 -4.32
C ILE A 195 -7.16 1.47 -3.19
N SER A 196 -6.87 2.72 -3.56
CA SER A 196 -6.62 3.76 -2.57
C SER A 196 -7.90 4.02 -1.79
N GLY A 197 -7.73 4.31 -0.50
CA GLY A 197 -8.75 3.93 0.47
C GLY A 197 -10.16 4.49 0.28
N ILE A 198 -11.09 3.76 0.86
CA ILE A 198 -12.53 3.97 0.70
C ILE A 198 -13.07 4.87 1.83
N SER A 199 -12.45 4.82 3.01
CA SER A 199 -12.85 5.52 4.24
C SER A 199 -12.52 7.01 4.27
N TRP A 200 -11.85 7.51 3.23
CA TRP A 200 -11.43 8.90 3.09
C TRP A 200 -12.58 9.84 2.68
N CYS A 201 -13.58 9.30 1.98
CA CYS A 201 -14.58 10.12 1.31
C CYS A 201 -15.96 9.55 1.61
N GLU A 202 -16.55 10.01 2.70
CA GLU A 202 -17.88 9.62 3.18
C GLU A 202 -18.80 10.84 3.26
N THR A 203 -20.12 10.64 3.25
CA THR A 203 -21.06 11.74 3.51
C THR A 203 -20.80 12.35 4.90
N PRO A 204 -20.71 13.69 5.03
CA PRO A 204 -21.00 14.72 4.04
C PRO A 204 -19.78 15.31 3.31
N THR A 205 -18.57 14.77 3.49
CA THR A 205 -17.33 15.33 2.92
C THR A 205 -17.26 15.10 1.41
N GLY A 206 -17.71 13.95 0.92
CA GLY A 206 -17.85 13.64 -0.51
C GLY A 206 -18.02 12.15 -0.76
N ALA A 207 -17.96 11.73 -2.03
CA ALA A 207 -18.06 10.31 -2.43
C ALA A 207 -16.98 9.87 -3.44
N ILE A 208 -16.28 10.83 -4.06
CA ILE A 208 -15.28 10.58 -5.09
C ILE A 208 -13.90 10.88 -4.49
N SER A 209 -13.12 9.85 -4.18
CA SER A 209 -11.77 10.05 -3.67
C SER A 209 -10.76 10.35 -4.79
N VAL A 210 -9.59 10.87 -4.40
CA VAL A 210 -8.41 10.93 -5.27
C VAL A 210 -7.23 10.31 -4.51
N PRO A 211 -6.54 9.30 -5.07
CA PRO A 211 -5.39 8.67 -4.42
C PRO A 211 -4.27 9.68 -4.20
N THR A 212 -3.56 9.56 -3.08
CA THR A 212 -2.43 10.47 -2.82
C THR A 212 -1.27 10.23 -3.79
N PRO A 213 -0.41 11.22 -4.07
CA PRO A 213 0.73 11.01 -4.95
C PRO A 213 1.68 9.93 -4.42
N GLN A 214 1.77 9.78 -3.09
CA GLN A 214 2.63 8.79 -2.46
C GLN A 214 2.17 7.36 -2.75
N GLU A 215 0.86 7.10 -2.66
CA GLU A 215 0.27 5.80 -2.99
C GLU A 215 0.46 5.46 -4.48
N ILE A 216 0.19 6.44 -5.36
CA ILE A 216 0.34 6.27 -6.82
C ILE A 216 1.79 5.90 -7.15
N MET A 217 2.75 6.69 -6.68
CA MET A 217 4.16 6.44 -6.97
C MET A 217 4.64 5.11 -6.44
N ALA A 218 4.33 4.75 -5.19
CA ALA A 218 4.82 3.51 -4.61
C ALA A 218 4.19 2.30 -5.29
N ALA A 219 2.88 2.31 -5.55
CA ALA A 219 2.20 1.25 -6.28
C ALA A 219 2.77 1.08 -7.69
N HIS A 220 2.90 2.16 -8.45
CA HIS A 220 3.40 2.14 -9.82
C HIS A 220 4.87 1.76 -9.94
N LYS A 221 5.72 2.22 -8.99
CA LYS A 221 7.11 1.76 -8.85
C LYS A 221 7.17 0.24 -8.70
N ASN A 222 6.23 -0.33 -7.96
CA ASN A 222 6.07 -1.79 -7.79
C ASN A 222 5.24 -2.47 -8.91
N GLY A 223 4.87 -1.75 -9.98
CA GLY A 223 4.10 -2.30 -11.10
C GLY A 223 2.65 -2.68 -10.75
N VAL A 224 2.05 -2.02 -9.75
CA VAL A 224 0.67 -2.24 -9.31
C VAL A 224 -0.20 -1.07 -9.76
N PRO A 225 -1.26 -1.30 -10.56
CA PRO A 225 -2.23 -0.25 -10.89
C PRO A 225 -3.00 0.23 -9.66
N VAL A 226 -3.34 1.53 -9.64
CA VAL A 226 -4.06 2.20 -8.55
C VAL A 226 -5.44 2.62 -9.02
N LEU A 227 -6.47 2.18 -8.31
CA LEU A 227 -7.83 2.68 -8.49
C LEU A 227 -8.18 3.68 -7.39
N SER A 228 -8.87 4.72 -7.80
CA SER A 228 -9.64 5.56 -6.88
C SER A 228 -10.96 4.90 -6.51
N SER A 229 -11.69 5.46 -5.54
CA SER A 229 -12.98 4.96 -5.10
C SER A 229 -14.10 5.98 -5.36
N ALA A 230 -15.19 5.50 -5.94
CA ALA A 230 -16.51 6.13 -5.85
C ALA A 230 -17.30 5.38 -4.78
N PHE A 231 -17.30 5.90 -3.56
CA PHE A 231 -17.94 5.28 -2.41
C PHE A 231 -19.21 6.02 -2.00
N PHE A 232 -20.33 5.31 -2.07
CA PHE A 232 -21.61 5.82 -1.64
C PHE A 232 -22.08 5.00 -0.46
N MET A 233 -21.98 5.59 0.74
CA MET A 233 -22.20 4.85 1.99
C MET A 233 -23.68 4.47 2.21
N PRO A 234 -23.98 3.47 3.06
CA PRO A 234 -25.37 3.08 3.35
C PRO A 234 -26.29 4.21 3.86
N SER A 235 -25.73 5.17 4.60
CA SER A 235 -26.42 6.37 5.09
C SER A 235 -26.23 7.58 4.18
N GLY A 236 -25.81 7.37 2.93
CA GLY A 236 -25.50 8.41 1.96
C GLY A 236 -26.73 9.13 1.43
N ASP A 237 -26.48 10.21 0.69
CA ASP A 237 -27.52 10.95 -0.02
C ASP A 237 -27.71 10.35 -1.43
N PRO A 238 -28.88 9.76 -1.76
CA PRO A 238 -29.11 9.15 -3.07
C PRO A 238 -29.07 10.15 -4.22
N THR A 239 -29.19 11.45 -3.95
CA THR A 239 -29.04 12.48 -4.98
C THR A 239 -27.62 12.53 -5.53
N TRP A 240 -26.60 12.12 -4.77
CA TRP A 240 -25.21 12.12 -5.25
C TRP A 240 -24.97 11.05 -6.32
N GLU A 241 -25.57 9.88 -6.18
CA GLU A 241 -25.53 8.84 -7.20
C GLU A 241 -26.33 9.25 -8.43
N SER A 242 -27.52 9.84 -8.22
CA SER A 242 -28.35 10.38 -9.31
C SER A 242 -27.62 11.48 -10.09
N ASP A 243 -26.90 12.36 -9.39
CA ASP A 243 -26.09 13.40 -10.00
C ASP A 243 -24.95 12.78 -10.81
N LEU A 244 -24.19 11.82 -10.24
CA LEU A 244 -23.06 11.19 -10.91
C LEU A 244 -23.45 10.56 -12.24
N VAL A 245 -24.61 9.91 -12.32
CA VAL A 245 -25.09 9.24 -13.53
C VAL A 245 -26.07 10.09 -14.36
N SER A 246 -26.17 11.38 -14.06
CA SER A 246 -26.99 12.31 -14.85
C SER A 246 -26.33 12.66 -16.19
N ARG A 247 -27.14 13.19 -17.11
CA ARG A 247 -26.69 13.59 -18.45
C ARG A 247 -26.57 15.11 -18.56
N ASP A 248 -25.59 15.57 -19.33
CA ASP A 248 -25.47 16.97 -19.73
C ASP A 248 -26.54 17.40 -20.75
N ASP A 249 -26.53 18.68 -21.14
CA ASP A 249 -27.45 19.24 -22.13
C ASP A 249 -27.32 18.60 -23.53
N GLN A 250 -26.23 17.88 -23.78
CA GLN A 250 -25.96 17.14 -25.02
C GLN A 250 -26.38 15.67 -24.92
N GLY A 251 -26.84 15.22 -23.75
CA GLY A 251 -27.28 13.84 -23.50
C GLY A 251 -26.14 12.87 -23.13
N ASN A 252 -24.92 13.35 -22.90
CA ASN A 252 -23.79 12.51 -22.51
C ASN A 252 -23.75 12.34 -20.98
N LEU A 253 -23.26 11.19 -20.51
CA LEU A 253 -22.91 11.01 -19.10
C LEU A 253 -21.63 11.81 -18.81
N TRP A 254 -21.80 13.03 -18.29
CA TRP A 254 -20.72 13.99 -18.07
C TRP A 254 -19.63 13.44 -17.14
N ALA A 255 -19.99 12.53 -16.22
CA ALA A 255 -19.06 11.97 -15.25
C ALA A 255 -17.97 11.13 -15.90
N ILE A 256 -18.23 10.50 -17.06
CA ILE A 256 -17.19 9.76 -17.81
C ILE A 256 -16.01 10.67 -18.09
N ASP A 257 -16.25 11.84 -18.70
CA ASP A 257 -15.19 12.77 -19.08
C ASP A 257 -14.47 13.33 -17.85
N LYS A 258 -15.21 13.68 -16.78
CA LYS A 258 -14.60 14.20 -15.56
C LYS A 258 -13.78 13.17 -14.79
N MET A 259 -14.26 11.94 -14.68
CA MET A 259 -13.54 10.85 -14.01
C MET A 259 -12.30 10.42 -14.79
N VAL A 260 -12.33 10.47 -16.13
CA VAL A 260 -11.14 10.28 -16.98
C VAL A 260 -10.17 11.44 -16.84
N GLU A 261 -10.65 12.69 -16.89
CA GLU A 261 -9.81 13.89 -16.72
C GLU A 261 -9.07 13.86 -15.37
N LEU A 262 -9.76 13.46 -14.30
CA LEU A 262 -9.19 13.33 -12.96
C LEU A 262 -8.10 12.25 -12.92
N ALA A 263 -8.38 11.06 -13.48
CA ALA A 263 -7.42 9.95 -13.53
C ALA A 263 -6.18 10.29 -14.38
N GLU A 264 -6.35 10.97 -15.51
CA GLU A 264 -5.26 11.41 -16.37
C GLU A 264 -4.41 12.52 -15.73
N THR A 265 -5.06 13.43 -14.98
CA THR A 265 -4.38 14.56 -14.32
C THR A 265 -3.61 14.15 -13.07
N PHE A 266 -4.16 13.23 -12.28
CA PHE A 266 -3.53 12.75 -11.04
C PHE A 266 -2.78 11.44 -11.22
N HIS A 267 -2.85 10.85 -12.40
CA HIS A 267 -2.08 9.68 -12.83
C HIS A 267 -2.42 8.36 -12.11
N PHE A 268 -3.67 8.15 -11.71
CA PHE A 268 -4.17 6.82 -11.32
C PHE A 268 -4.82 6.09 -12.50
N ASP A 269 -5.21 4.83 -12.33
CA ASP A 269 -5.52 3.91 -13.44
C ASP A 269 -7.00 3.57 -13.60
N GLY A 270 -7.86 3.98 -12.66
CA GLY A 270 -9.30 3.82 -12.78
C GLY A 270 -10.05 3.89 -11.47
N TRP A 271 -11.16 3.14 -11.38
CA TRP A 271 -12.23 3.37 -10.41
C TRP A 271 -12.78 2.07 -9.81
N PHE A 272 -12.93 2.08 -8.48
CA PHE A 272 -13.70 1.12 -7.73
C PHE A 272 -15.04 1.74 -7.33
N PHE A 273 -16.14 1.12 -7.74
CA PHE A 273 -17.49 1.56 -7.39
C PHE A 273 -18.01 0.73 -6.22
N ASN A 274 -18.22 1.39 -5.09
CA ASN A 274 -18.91 0.82 -3.94
C ASN A 274 -20.18 1.61 -3.66
N CYS A 275 -21.27 1.22 -4.33
CA CYS A 275 -22.55 1.92 -4.28
C CYS A 275 -23.46 1.24 -3.25
N GLU A 276 -23.52 1.74 -2.01
CA GLU A 276 -24.33 1.17 -0.92
C GLU A 276 -25.49 2.06 -0.50
N THR A 277 -25.74 3.20 -1.15
CA THR A 277 -26.87 4.06 -0.80
C THR A 277 -28.18 3.39 -1.20
N SER A 278 -29.18 3.49 -0.31
CA SER A 278 -30.54 3.03 -0.62
C SER A 278 -31.33 4.08 -1.40
N GLY A 279 -32.34 3.64 -2.17
CA GLY A 279 -33.27 4.55 -2.84
C GLY A 279 -32.85 4.96 -4.25
N ILE A 280 -31.90 4.24 -4.85
CA ILE A 280 -31.47 4.42 -6.23
C ILE A 280 -32.54 3.85 -7.17
N SER A 281 -32.81 4.53 -8.28
CA SER A 281 -33.78 4.04 -9.27
C SER A 281 -33.14 3.01 -10.20
N SER A 282 -33.93 2.12 -10.80
CA SER A 282 -33.41 1.20 -11.82
C SER A 282 -32.89 1.92 -13.07
N GLN A 283 -33.32 3.17 -13.30
CA GLN A 283 -32.83 4.01 -14.40
C GLN A 283 -31.40 4.48 -14.12
N ASP A 284 -31.12 4.90 -12.88
CA ASP A 284 -29.78 5.28 -12.43
C ASP A 284 -28.84 4.08 -12.45
N VAL A 285 -29.30 2.88 -12.05
CA VAL A 285 -28.51 1.65 -12.17
C VAL A 285 -28.16 1.32 -13.62
N ALA A 286 -29.11 1.48 -14.55
CA ALA A 286 -28.82 1.30 -15.98
C ALA A 286 -27.80 2.33 -16.50
N ALA A 287 -27.81 3.56 -15.96
CA ALA A 287 -26.82 4.58 -16.31
C ALA A 287 -25.42 4.27 -15.73
N TYR A 288 -25.31 3.57 -14.59
CA TYR A 288 -24.04 3.04 -14.11
C TYR A 288 -23.42 2.02 -15.08
N GLU A 289 -24.23 1.19 -15.73
CA GLU A 289 -23.72 0.24 -16.74
C GLU A 289 -23.01 0.98 -17.89
N GLU A 290 -23.63 2.03 -18.42
CA GLU A 290 -23.06 2.88 -19.48
C GLU A 290 -21.86 3.71 -18.97
N LEU A 291 -21.89 4.21 -17.73
CA LEU A 291 -20.76 4.88 -17.09
C LEU A 291 -19.54 3.96 -17.04
N MET A 292 -19.70 2.72 -16.55
CA MET A 292 -18.60 1.76 -16.44
C MET A 292 -18.05 1.34 -17.81
N GLU A 293 -18.92 1.12 -18.79
CA GLU A 293 -18.51 0.80 -20.16
C GLU A 293 -17.76 1.98 -20.80
N GLY A 294 -18.28 3.20 -20.66
CA GLY A 294 -17.62 4.40 -21.17
C GLY A 294 -16.25 4.67 -20.53
N LEU A 295 -16.09 4.42 -19.23
CA LEU A 295 -14.80 4.49 -18.55
C LEU A 295 -13.81 3.45 -19.10
N LYS A 296 -14.26 2.22 -19.33
CA LYS A 296 -13.44 1.15 -19.92
C LYS A 296 -13.00 1.46 -21.35
N ASP A 297 -13.91 1.96 -22.17
CA ASP A 297 -13.62 2.34 -23.56
C ASP A 297 -12.60 3.48 -23.63
N ARG A 298 -12.57 4.34 -22.62
CA ARG A 298 -11.55 5.39 -22.42
C ARG A 298 -10.28 4.88 -21.74
N GLY A 299 -10.15 3.57 -21.56
CA GLY A 299 -8.96 2.95 -21.02
C GLY A 299 -8.79 3.18 -19.52
N MET A 300 -9.86 3.22 -18.74
CA MET A 300 -9.82 3.09 -17.26
C MET A 300 -10.02 1.63 -16.83
N ILE A 301 -9.47 1.26 -15.68
CA ILE A 301 -9.80 -0.01 -15.01
C ILE A 301 -11.02 0.22 -14.13
N VAL A 302 -12.07 -0.59 -14.27
CA VAL A 302 -13.30 -0.46 -13.47
C VAL A 302 -13.56 -1.73 -12.68
N VAL A 303 -13.76 -1.60 -11.37
CA VAL A 303 -14.16 -2.73 -10.50
C VAL A 303 -15.44 -2.37 -9.76
N TRP A 304 -16.41 -3.28 -9.77
CA TRP A 304 -17.71 -3.11 -9.13
C TRP A 304 -17.82 -3.94 -7.85
N TYR A 305 -18.35 -3.37 -6.77
CA TYR A 305 -18.65 -4.09 -5.54
C TYR A 305 -20.06 -4.70 -5.55
N ASP A 306 -20.21 -5.90 -5.01
CA ASP A 306 -21.48 -6.64 -4.91
C ASP A 306 -22.48 -5.95 -3.96
N SER A 307 -23.11 -4.86 -4.39
CA SER A 307 -24.06 -4.06 -3.61
C SER A 307 -25.42 -3.90 -4.30
N LEU A 308 -25.58 -2.92 -5.19
CA LEU A 308 -26.84 -2.66 -5.90
C LEU A 308 -27.17 -3.81 -6.85
N ASN A 309 -28.46 -4.16 -6.93
CA ASN A 309 -28.99 -4.96 -8.02
C ASN A 309 -29.58 -4.07 -9.13
N THR A 310 -29.98 -4.68 -10.24
CA THR A 310 -30.56 -3.98 -11.42
C THR A 310 -31.86 -3.21 -11.14
N SER A 311 -32.48 -3.42 -9.98
CA SER A 311 -33.69 -2.72 -9.55
C SER A 311 -33.41 -1.54 -8.61
N GLY A 312 -32.14 -1.25 -8.30
CA GLY A 312 -31.74 -0.17 -7.40
C GLY A 312 -31.77 -0.52 -5.91
N TYR A 313 -31.92 -1.80 -5.56
CA TYR A 313 -31.85 -2.26 -4.17
C TYR A 313 -30.45 -2.76 -3.83
N VAL A 314 -29.92 -2.35 -2.68
CA VAL A 314 -28.68 -2.88 -2.12
C VAL A 314 -28.94 -4.26 -1.55
N ILE A 315 -28.48 -5.30 -2.24
CA ILE A 315 -28.64 -6.71 -1.86
C ILE A 315 -27.35 -7.48 -2.19
N TYR A 316 -26.43 -7.54 -1.23
CA TYR A 316 -25.20 -8.31 -1.35
C TYR A 316 -25.49 -9.81 -1.60
N GLN A 317 -25.07 -10.33 -2.75
CA GLN A 317 -25.28 -11.74 -3.11
C GLN A 317 -24.23 -12.65 -2.47
N ASN A 318 -23.07 -12.10 -2.12
CA ASN A 318 -21.87 -12.81 -1.67
C ASN A 318 -21.30 -13.74 -2.74
N GLU A 319 -21.66 -13.54 -4.01
CA GLU A 319 -21.25 -14.34 -5.14
C GLU A 319 -21.54 -13.59 -6.44
N LEU A 320 -20.86 -13.97 -7.51
CA LEU A 320 -21.31 -13.62 -8.85
C LEU A 320 -22.37 -14.64 -9.30
N ASN A 321 -23.57 -14.17 -9.63
CA ASN A 321 -24.65 -14.99 -10.16
C ASN A 321 -25.41 -14.25 -11.27
N SER A 322 -26.47 -14.86 -11.82
CA SER A 322 -27.23 -14.26 -12.92
C SER A 322 -27.87 -12.90 -12.60
N GLY A 323 -28.07 -12.57 -11.32
CA GLY A 323 -28.69 -11.32 -10.88
C GLY A 323 -27.74 -10.12 -10.84
N ASN A 324 -26.43 -10.34 -10.75
CA ASN A 324 -25.41 -9.28 -10.71
C ASN A 324 -24.32 -9.43 -11.79
N LYS A 325 -24.39 -10.47 -12.64
CA LYS A 325 -23.44 -10.67 -13.75
C LYS A 325 -23.30 -9.47 -14.67
N VAL A 326 -24.37 -8.69 -14.87
CA VAL A 326 -24.37 -7.49 -15.71
C VAL A 326 -23.28 -6.49 -15.27
N PHE A 327 -23.01 -6.37 -13.98
CA PHE A 327 -21.98 -5.48 -13.47
C PHE A 327 -20.57 -5.97 -13.81
N LEU A 328 -20.34 -7.30 -13.81
CA LEU A 328 -19.07 -7.85 -14.31
C LEU A 328 -18.94 -7.61 -15.82
N ASP A 329 -20.00 -7.84 -16.59
CA ASP A 329 -20.00 -7.69 -18.05
C ASP A 329 -19.63 -6.25 -18.47
N ASN A 330 -20.09 -5.26 -17.73
CA ASN A 330 -19.81 -3.84 -17.97
C ASN A 330 -18.57 -3.30 -17.24
N SER A 331 -17.84 -4.11 -16.46
CA SER A 331 -16.61 -3.72 -15.73
C SER A 331 -15.41 -4.58 -16.11
N ASN A 332 -14.23 -4.31 -15.54
CA ASN A 332 -13.04 -5.17 -15.65
C ASN A 332 -13.03 -6.25 -14.57
N GLY A 333 -13.56 -5.98 -13.38
CA GLY A 333 -13.62 -6.94 -12.28
C GLY A 333 -14.81 -6.73 -11.35
N PHE A 334 -15.13 -7.78 -10.59
CA PHE A 334 -16.24 -7.80 -9.65
C PHE A 334 -15.76 -8.23 -8.27
N PHE A 335 -16.04 -7.44 -7.24
CA PHE A 335 -15.70 -7.74 -5.86
C PHE A 335 -16.93 -8.29 -5.14
N ALA A 336 -16.93 -9.60 -4.86
CA ALA A 336 -18.01 -10.26 -4.14
C ALA A 336 -17.95 -9.96 -2.63
N ASN A 337 -19.10 -9.76 -2.00
CA ASN A 337 -19.21 -9.48 -0.57
C ASN A 337 -18.74 -10.68 0.29
N TYR A 338 -18.48 -10.43 1.58
CA TYR A 338 -17.67 -11.31 2.45
C TYR A 338 -18.32 -12.63 2.89
N TRP A 339 -19.64 -12.78 2.84
CA TRP A 339 -20.38 -13.92 3.42
C TRP A 339 -20.58 -15.10 2.46
N TRP A 340 -19.54 -15.44 1.71
CA TRP A 340 -19.57 -16.54 0.76
C TRP A 340 -19.31 -17.90 1.41
N ASN A 341 -19.73 -18.96 0.74
CA ASN A 341 -19.44 -20.35 1.11
C ASN A 341 -19.00 -21.15 -0.14
N GLN A 342 -18.80 -22.46 -0.02
CA GLN A 342 -18.38 -23.30 -1.15
C GLN A 342 -19.32 -23.21 -2.37
N GLY A 343 -20.64 -23.22 -2.13
CA GLY A 343 -21.61 -23.07 -3.21
C GLY A 343 -21.48 -21.72 -3.92
N SER A 344 -21.21 -20.64 -3.17
CA SER A 344 -20.97 -19.31 -3.73
C SER A 344 -19.74 -19.26 -4.62
N LEU A 345 -18.66 -19.97 -4.27
CA LEU A 345 -17.47 -20.08 -5.12
C LEU A 345 -17.78 -20.82 -6.43
N ASP A 346 -18.52 -21.92 -6.36
CA ASP A 346 -18.86 -22.70 -7.56
C ASP A 346 -19.83 -21.94 -8.47
N THR A 347 -20.83 -21.26 -7.91
CA THR A 347 -21.73 -20.35 -8.66
C THR A 347 -20.95 -19.22 -9.31
N SER A 348 -20.05 -18.56 -8.57
CA SER A 348 -19.24 -17.45 -9.08
C SER A 348 -18.37 -17.87 -10.25
N ARG A 349 -17.66 -18.99 -10.10
CA ARG A 349 -16.82 -19.54 -11.18
C ARG A 349 -17.64 -19.91 -12.40
N SER A 350 -18.75 -20.64 -12.20
CA SER A 350 -19.59 -21.06 -13.32
C SER A 350 -20.25 -19.89 -14.04
N THR A 351 -20.62 -18.84 -13.32
CA THR A 351 -21.25 -17.64 -13.88
C THR A 351 -20.23 -16.78 -14.64
N ALA A 352 -19.00 -16.68 -14.13
CA ALA A 352 -17.94 -15.88 -14.73
C ALA A 352 -17.33 -16.53 -15.99
N GLY A 353 -17.29 -17.86 -16.06
CA GLY A 353 -16.65 -18.57 -17.17
C GLY A 353 -15.17 -18.22 -17.28
N ASP A 354 -14.71 -17.82 -18.47
CA ASP A 354 -13.31 -17.46 -18.74
C ASP A 354 -12.84 -16.22 -17.96
N ARG A 355 -13.77 -15.44 -17.39
CA ARG A 355 -13.50 -14.29 -16.55
C ARG A 355 -13.46 -14.60 -15.06
N SER A 356 -13.31 -15.86 -14.66
CA SER A 356 -13.28 -16.23 -13.24
C SER A 356 -12.17 -15.49 -12.47
N GLY A 357 -11.01 -15.22 -13.09
CA GLY A 357 -9.92 -14.46 -12.46
C GLY A 357 -10.20 -12.97 -12.30
N ASP A 358 -11.31 -12.48 -12.85
CA ASP A 358 -11.79 -11.11 -12.66
C ASP A 358 -12.80 -11.00 -11.51
N VAL A 359 -13.14 -12.12 -10.85
CA VAL A 359 -14.03 -12.15 -9.68
C VAL A 359 -13.19 -12.27 -8.41
N TYR A 360 -13.20 -11.21 -7.61
CA TYR A 360 -12.47 -11.08 -6.35
C TYR A 360 -13.38 -11.45 -5.20
N MET A 361 -13.11 -12.59 -4.56
CA MET A 361 -13.87 -13.04 -3.40
C MET A 361 -13.42 -12.26 -2.17
N GLY A 362 -14.32 -11.47 -1.59
CA GLY A 362 -14.04 -10.55 -0.49
C GLY A 362 -13.62 -11.28 0.79
N VAL A 363 -12.52 -10.83 1.38
CA VAL A 363 -12.02 -11.24 2.68
C VAL A 363 -11.54 -10.00 3.43
N ILE A 364 -11.93 -9.86 4.68
CA ILE A 364 -11.43 -8.82 5.58
C ILE A 364 -10.00 -9.22 5.99
N ALA A 365 -8.99 -8.37 5.80
CA ALA A 365 -7.59 -8.69 6.12
C ALA A 365 -7.27 -8.71 7.63
N TRP A 366 -8.28 -8.52 8.49
CA TRP A 366 -8.14 -8.40 9.92
C TRP A 366 -7.62 -9.69 10.60
N VAL A 367 -6.63 -9.53 11.47
CA VAL A 367 -6.08 -10.57 12.33
C VAL A 367 -6.28 -10.10 13.78
N GLU A 368 -7.04 -10.81 14.60
CA GLU A 368 -7.04 -10.49 16.03
C GLU A 368 -5.64 -10.80 16.61
N PRO A 369 -5.10 -9.94 17.49
CA PRO A 369 -3.82 -10.18 18.17
C PRO A 369 -3.76 -11.52 18.92
N SER A 370 -4.91 -12.14 19.24
CA SER A 370 -4.98 -13.41 19.95
C SER A 370 -5.27 -14.63 19.08
N LEU A 371 -5.74 -14.47 17.83
CA LEU A 371 -6.27 -15.58 17.03
C LEU A 371 -6.25 -15.29 15.52
N THR A 372 -5.82 -16.33 14.78
CA THR A 372 -6.22 -16.74 13.41
C THR A 372 -6.32 -15.65 12.31
N PRO A 373 -5.67 -15.84 11.15
CA PRO A 373 -6.05 -15.20 9.90
C PRO A 373 -7.55 -15.32 9.75
N PRO A 374 -8.19 -14.40 9.02
CA PRO A 374 -9.62 -14.50 8.75
C PRO A 374 -9.89 -15.95 8.35
N GLY A 375 -10.82 -16.62 9.06
CA GLY A 375 -11.11 -18.05 8.79
C GLY A 375 -11.36 -18.31 7.31
N ASN A 376 -11.74 -17.26 6.57
CA ASN A 376 -11.97 -17.19 5.14
C ASN A 376 -10.69 -17.18 4.28
N ILE A 377 -9.53 -16.66 4.69
CA ILE A 377 -8.27 -16.79 3.89
C ILE A 377 -7.86 -18.26 3.86
N GLY A 378 -7.79 -18.89 5.04
CA GLY A 378 -7.49 -20.32 5.17
C GLY A 378 -8.57 -21.21 4.54
N THR A 379 -9.84 -20.79 4.53
CA THR A 379 -10.94 -21.53 3.87
C THR A 379 -10.89 -21.35 2.36
N LEU A 380 -10.82 -20.12 1.82
CA LEU A 380 -10.71 -19.85 0.38
C LEU A 380 -9.54 -20.63 -0.22
N TYR A 381 -8.41 -20.67 0.50
CA TYR A 381 -7.17 -21.26 0.00
C TYR A 381 -6.88 -22.68 0.46
N GLY A 382 -7.45 -23.15 1.58
CA GLY A 382 -7.45 -24.57 1.95
C GLY A 382 -8.16 -25.42 0.89
N TYR A 383 -9.11 -24.84 0.17
CA TYR A 383 -9.66 -25.42 -1.07
C TYR A 383 -8.69 -25.27 -2.28
N ASN A 384 -7.91 -24.19 -2.40
CA ASN A 384 -6.88 -24.02 -3.45
C ASN A 384 -5.62 -24.89 -3.27
N MET A 385 -5.31 -25.41 -2.08
CA MET A 385 -4.22 -26.39 -1.90
C MET A 385 -4.44 -27.70 -2.68
N GLY A 386 -5.64 -27.88 -3.24
CA GLY A 386 -5.97 -29.00 -4.12
C GLY A 386 -6.15 -28.65 -5.60
N LYS A 387 -6.64 -27.45 -5.97
CA LYS A 387 -6.94 -27.06 -7.36
C LYS A 387 -7.07 -25.54 -7.52
N ASP A 388 -6.53 -25.03 -8.62
CA ASP A 388 -6.90 -23.77 -9.27
C ASP A 388 -8.42 -23.57 -9.29
N ASN A 389 -8.96 -22.84 -8.32
CA ASN A 389 -10.38 -22.52 -8.30
C ASN A 389 -10.72 -21.41 -9.30
N GLY A 390 -9.72 -20.84 -9.98
CA GLY A 390 -9.84 -19.83 -11.02
C GLY A 390 -10.37 -18.47 -10.56
N LEU A 391 -10.67 -18.28 -9.27
CA LEU A 391 -11.20 -17.04 -8.69
C LEU A 391 -10.09 -16.25 -8.00
N SER A 392 -10.25 -14.93 -7.94
CA SER A 392 -9.31 -14.00 -7.31
C SER A 392 -9.67 -13.71 -5.86
N LEU A 393 -8.73 -13.13 -5.11
CA LEU A 393 -8.90 -12.69 -3.73
C LEU A 393 -9.06 -11.17 -3.66
N GLY A 394 -10.12 -10.70 -3.00
CA GLY A 394 -10.28 -9.30 -2.64
C GLY A 394 -10.01 -9.10 -1.16
N LEU A 395 -8.93 -8.42 -0.80
CA LEU A 395 -8.58 -8.10 0.58
C LEU A 395 -9.10 -6.72 0.94
N TRP A 396 -10.03 -6.65 1.90
CA TRP A 396 -10.48 -5.40 2.49
C TRP A 396 -9.63 -5.02 3.70
N ALA A 397 -9.23 -3.75 3.77
CA ALA A 397 -8.49 -3.12 4.85
C ALA A 397 -7.07 -3.69 5.06
N ILE A 398 -6.26 -3.60 4.01
CA ILE A 398 -4.88 -4.10 3.99
C ILE A 398 -3.88 -3.28 4.84
N ALA A 399 -4.32 -2.16 5.45
CA ALA A 399 -3.54 -1.37 6.40
C ALA A 399 -3.49 -2.02 7.80
N TRP A 400 -4.44 -2.90 8.13
CA TRP A 400 -4.60 -3.47 9.46
C TRP A 400 -3.43 -4.28 10.02
N PRO A 401 -2.60 -4.99 9.23
CA PRO A 401 -1.36 -5.56 9.77
C PRO A 401 -0.48 -4.50 10.43
N SER A 402 -0.56 -3.24 9.97
CA SER A 402 0.13 -2.10 10.54
C SER A 402 -0.72 -1.31 11.54
N GLU A 403 -2.04 -1.53 11.61
CA GLU A 403 -2.97 -0.83 12.51
C GLU A 403 -3.68 -1.77 13.48
N CYS A 404 -3.40 -1.64 14.77
CA CYS A 404 -4.06 -2.45 15.79
C CYS A 404 -5.33 -1.82 16.36
N GLY A 405 -6.26 -1.33 15.51
CA GLY A 405 -7.56 -0.77 15.93
C GLY A 405 -7.51 0.05 17.24
N SER A 406 -8.39 -0.27 18.21
CA SER A 406 -8.50 0.43 19.51
C SER A 406 -7.41 0.11 20.55
N MET A 407 -6.30 -0.55 20.19
CA MET A 407 -5.18 -0.86 21.09
C MET A 407 -4.22 0.33 21.24
N PRO A 408 -3.39 0.39 22.32
CA PRO A 408 -2.36 1.43 22.45
C PRO A 408 -1.44 1.47 21.22
N ALA A 409 -0.88 2.65 20.94
CA ALA A 409 0.01 2.89 19.80
C ALA A 409 1.11 1.81 19.74
N LEU A 410 1.13 1.03 18.66
CA LEU A 410 2.17 0.04 18.40
C LEU A 410 3.51 0.74 18.18
N THR A 411 4.58 0.12 18.64
CA THR A 411 5.94 0.49 18.23
C THR A 411 6.20 0.12 16.77
N LEU A 412 7.17 0.77 16.13
CA LEU A 412 7.58 0.44 14.76
C LEU A 412 8.03 -1.02 14.62
N GLU A 413 8.67 -1.57 15.66
CA GLU A 413 9.06 -2.98 15.70
C GLU A 413 7.84 -3.92 15.68
N GLU A 414 6.80 -3.64 16.47
CA GLU A 414 5.55 -4.42 16.47
C GLU A 414 4.83 -4.33 15.12
N ILE A 415 4.80 -3.14 14.51
CA ILE A 415 4.28 -2.96 13.15
C ILE A 415 5.04 -3.84 12.15
N GLN A 416 6.38 -3.81 12.19
CA GLN A 416 7.21 -4.65 11.30
C GLN A 416 6.96 -6.14 11.52
N GLN A 417 6.85 -6.59 12.77
CA GLN A 417 6.57 -7.99 13.08
C GLN A 417 5.21 -8.43 12.51
N ASN A 418 4.17 -7.62 12.66
CA ASN A 418 2.83 -7.92 12.16
C ASN A 418 2.76 -7.88 10.63
N THR A 419 3.34 -6.85 10.00
CA THR A 419 3.40 -6.73 8.54
C THR A 419 4.15 -7.89 7.92
N LYS A 420 5.31 -8.27 8.48
CA LYS A 420 6.06 -9.46 8.04
C LYS A 420 5.26 -10.74 8.21
N ALA A 421 4.60 -10.90 9.35
CA ALA A 421 3.78 -12.08 9.64
C ALA A 421 2.64 -12.25 8.63
N PHE A 422 2.01 -11.15 8.23
CA PHE A 422 0.92 -11.16 7.26
C PHE A 422 1.41 -11.39 5.83
N TRP A 423 2.44 -10.66 5.36
CA TRP A 423 2.85 -10.71 3.96
C TRP A 423 3.85 -11.82 3.63
N TRP A 424 4.88 -12.00 4.46
CA TRP A 424 6.01 -12.89 4.14
C TRP A 424 6.03 -14.23 4.90
N CYS A 425 5.46 -14.31 6.10
CA CYS A 425 5.70 -15.48 6.96
C CYS A 425 4.91 -16.73 6.59
N LYS A 426 5.59 -17.88 6.78
CA LYS A 426 5.00 -19.22 6.83
C LYS A 426 4.00 -19.40 7.97
N GLN A 427 4.29 -18.81 9.12
CA GLN A 427 3.40 -18.84 10.28
C GLN A 427 3.49 -17.54 11.07
N PHE A 428 2.37 -17.09 11.63
CA PHE A 428 2.37 -15.99 12.59
C PHE A 428 3.16 -16.40 13.85
N PRO A 429 4.12 -15.59 14.34
CA PRO A 429 4.81 -15.85 15.60
C PRO A 429 3.81 -16.04 16.74
N ASN A 430 4.05 -17.03 17.61
CA ASN A 430 3.22 -17.33 18.80
C ASN A 430 1.74 -17.65 18.50
N ASN A 431 1.38 -18.00 17.27
CA ASN A 431 0.00 -18.32 16.92
C ASN A 431 -0.33 -19.80 17.23
N PRO A 432 -1.25 -20.08 18.18
CA PRO A 432 -1.59 -21.45 18.58
C PRO A 432 -2.33 -22.26 17.49
N ASN A 433 -2.78 -21.60 16.41
CA ASN A 433 -3.56 -22.21 15.32
C ASN A 433 -2.75 -22.48 14.04
N ALA A 434 -1.43 -22.27 14.04
CA ALA A 434 -0.54 -22.47 12.87
C ALA A 434 -0.97 -21.72 11.59
N ALA A 435 -1.63 -20.58 11.79
CA ALA A 435 -1.97 -19.58 10.80
C ALA A 435 -0.81 -19.23 9.85
N ARG A 436 -1.05 -19.17 8.54
CA ARG A 436 -0.04 -18.81 7.51
C ARG A 436 -0.29 -17.42 6.92
N GLY A 437 0.78 -16.73 6.51
CA GLY A 437 0.73 -15.44 5.81
C GLY A 437 0.59 -15.60 4.28
N MET A 438 0.51 -14.48 3.56
CA MET A 438 0.29 -14.40 2.11
C MET A 438 1.36 -15.13 1.30
N GLY A 439 2.63 -15.05 1.70
CA GLY A 439 3.76 -15.72 1.04
C GLY A 439 3.70 -17.25 1.01
N ASP A 440 2.83 -17.88 1.81
CA ASP A 440 2.56 -19.31 1.72
C ASP A 440 1.52 -19.68 0.66
N TYR A 441 0.72 -18.70 0.24
CA TYR A 441 -0.39 -18.89 -0.68
C TYR A 441 -0.09 -18.33 -2.07
N PHE A 442 0.69 -17.26 -2.14
CA PHE A 442 0.98 -16.55 -3.38
C PHE A 442 2.47 -16.47 -3.61
N THR A 443 2.86 -16.76 -4.85
CA THR A 443 4.22 -16.46 -5.29
C THR A 443 4.32 -14.94 -5.46
N PRO A 444 5.29 -14.27 -4.80
CA PRO A 444 5.50 -12.84 -4.99
C PRO A 444 5.88 -12.58 -6.45
N ARG A 445 5.41 -11.48 -7.03
CA ARG A 445 5.81 -11.10 -8.40
C ARG A 445 6.73 -9.89 -8.38
N THR A 446 7.53 -9.76 -9.44
CA THR A 446 8.58 -8.75 -9.54
C THR A 446 8.25 -7.61 -10.49
N ALA A 447 8.62 -6.39 -10.09
CA ALA A 447 8.71 -5.21 -10.97
C ALA A 447 10.14 -5.01 -11.54
N ILE A 448 11.10 -5.83 -11.12
CA ILE A 448 12.51 -5.75 -11.53
C ILE A 448 12.66 -6.42 -12.91
N THR A 449 12.41 -5.64 -13.96
CA THR A 449 12.32 -6.14 -15.35
C THR A 449 13.34 -5.53 -16.31
N GLY A 450 14.17 -4.61 -15.83
CA GLY A 450 15.20 -3.95 -16.64
C GLY A 450 16.27 -3.27 -15.81
N LEU A 451 17.28 -2.72 -16.49
CA LEU A 451 18.36 -1.94 -15.89
C LEU A 451 18.13 -0.43 -16.03
N PRO A 452 18.69 0.41 -15.12
CA PRO A 452 19.37 -0.01 -13.89
C PRO A 452 18.37 -0.50 -12.82
N PHE A 453 18.77 -1.48 -12.02
CA PHE A 453 18.08 -1.86 -10.80
C PHE A 453 18.90 -1.41 -9.59
N SER A 454 18.26 -0.76 -8.63
CA SER A 454 18.90 -0.31 -7.39
C SER A 454 17.93 -0.42 -6.22
N THR A 455 18.43 -0.78 -5.05
CA THR A 455 17.69 -0.77 -3.79
C THR A 455 18.65 -0.51 -2.63
N ASN A 456 18.25 0.35 -1.69
CA ASN A 456 18.90 0.50 -0.39
C ASN A 456 18.15 -0.29 0.70
N PHE A 457 17.13 -1.06 0.32
CA PHE A 457 16.18 -1.69 1.24
C PHE A 457 15.44 -0.69 2.13
N ASN A 458 15.25 0.55 1.63
CA ASN A 458 14.51 1.57 2.35
C ASN A 458 13.02 1.19 2.41
N LEU A 459 12.48 1.02 3.62
CA LEU A 459 11.07 0.73 3.82
C LEU A 459 10.16 1.94 3.53
N GLY A 460 10.73 3.13 3.35
CA GLY A 460 9.98 4.37 3.39
C GLY A 460 9.63 4.75 4.82
N LYS A 461 10.34 4.20 5.81
CA LYS A 461 10.31 4.57 7.22
C LYS A 461 11.55 4.05 7.94
N GLY A 462 11.83 4.59 9.12
CA GLY A 462 12.93 4.12 9.98
C GLY A 462 13.06 4.90 11.28
N ASN A 463 13.88 4.40 12.20
CA ASN A 463 14.17 5.08 13.48
C ASN A 463 15.07 6.32 13.30
N HIS A 464 15.80 6.36 12.19
CA HIS A 464 16.72 7.41 11.78
C HIS A 464 16.76 7.49 10.25
N TYR A 465 17.19 8.63 9.70
CA TYR A 465 17.54 8.73 8.29
C TYR A 465 19.06 8.63 8.15
N PHE A 466 19.52 7.73 7.28
CA PHE A 466 20.92 7.48 6.99
C PHE A 466 21.33 8.03 5.63
N SER A 467 22.55 8.54 5.54
CA SER A 467 23.23 8.83 4.28
C SER A 467 24.67 8.35 4.35
N ASN A 468 25.05 7.50 3.39
CA ASN A 468 26.36 6.84 3.33
C ASN A 468 26.78 6.20 4.67
N GLY A 469 25.84 5.55 5.35
CA GLY A 469 26.07 4.87 6.62
C GLY A 469 26.05 5.76 7.86
N ASN A 470 25.85 7.07 7.71
CA ASN A 470 25.81 8.04 8.81
C ASN A 470 24.39 8.52 9.06
N ILE A 471 24.00 8.70 10.32
CA ILE A 471 22.74 9.32 10.68
C ILE A 471 22.79 10.80 10.28
N THR A 472 21.91 11.22 9.38
CA THR A 472 21.75 12.63 8.96
C THR A 472 20.50 13.27 9.55
N ALA A 473 19.52 12.48 9.96
CA ALA A 473 18.37 12.93 10.75
C ALA A 473 18.07 11.91 11.87
N SER A 474 17.88 12.41 13.09
CA SER A 474 17.55 11.59 14.25
C SER A 474 16.05 11.57 14.53
N GLY A 475 15.55 10.44 15.02
CA GLY A 475 14.14 10.24 15.33
C GLY A 475 13.37 9.52 14.21
N PRO A 476 12.23 8.90 14.57
CA PRO A 476 11.44 8.10 13.66
C PRO A 476 10.85 8.96 12.54
N TRP A 477 10.73 8.37 11.35
CA TRP A 477 10.17 9.02 10.17
C TRP A 477 9.48 8.01 9.25
N GLY A 478 8.49 8.48 8.49
CA GLY A 478 7.91 7.79 7.34
C GLY A 478 7.98 8.67 6.08
N ASN A 479 7.87 8.06 4.90
CA ASN A 479 7.54 8.65 3.60
C ASN A 479 7.45 7.52 2.57
N LEU A 480 6.24 7.23 2.08
CA LEU A 480 6.01 6.10 1.17
C LEU A 480 6.70 6.29 -0.19
N THR A 481 6.96 7.53 -0.62
CA THR A 481 7.67 7.80 -1.88
C THR A 481 9.16 7.44 -1.84
N GLU A 482 9.76 7.36 -0.64
CA GLU A 482 11.16 6.97 -0.43
C GLU A 482 11.30 5.43 -0.36
N GLN A 483 10.19 4.69 -0.35
CA GLN A 483 10.21 3.23 -0.30
C GLN A 483 10.86 2.65 -1.56
N ASP A 484 11.85 1.78 -1.37
CA ASP A 484 12.48 1.02 -2.45
C ASP A 484 11.63 -0.17 -2.88
N LEU A 485 12.00 -0.79 -4.01
CA LEU A 485 11.49 -2.13 -4.29
C LEU A 485 11.96 -3.06 -3.17
N LEU A 486 11.01 -3.60 -2.42
CA LEU A 486 11.27 -4.43 -1.24
C LEU A 486 11.56 -5.89 -1.64
N PRO A 487 12.31 -6.63 -0.80
CA PRO A 487 12.57 -8.06 -1.01
C PRO A 487 11.32 -8.88 -1.28
N HIS A 488 11.42 -9.86 -2.17
CA HIS A 488 10.35 -10.82 -2.42
C HIS A 488 10.26 -11.86 -1.31
N TYR A 489 11.38 -12.14 -0.66
CA TYR A 489 11.48 -13.16 0.37
C TYR A 489 12.17 -12.60 1.61
N LEU A 490 11.49 -12.74 2.75
CA LEU A 490 12.07 -12.64 4.09
C LEU A 490 12.02 -14.04 4.71
N VAL A 491 13.18 -14.55 5.13
CA VAL A 491 13.33 -15.96 5.56
C VAL A 491 13.66 -16.00 7.03
N SER A 492 12.91 -16.77 7.81
CA SER A 492 13.34 -17.20 9.15
C SER A 492 12.99 -18.66 9.35
N ASN A 493 14.02 -19.51 9.41
CA ASN A 493 13.85 -20.98 9.46
C ASN A 493 14.68 -21.66 10.57
N GLY A 494 15.13 -20.88 11.55
CA GLY A 494 15.96 -21.34 12.68
C GLY A 494 17.44 -21.53 12.34
N SER A 495 17.81 -21.67 11.07
CA SER A 495 19.22 -21.70 10.62
C SER A 495 19.66 -20.34 10.09
N VAL A 496 18.79 -19.63 9.38
CA VAL A 496 19.03 -18.28 8.85
C VAL A 496 17.83 -17.41 9.14
N THR A 497 18.12 -16.15 9.46
CA THR A 497 17.15 -15.05 9.48
C THR A 497 17.58 -13.99 8.48
N VAL A 498 16.65 -13.56 7.64
CA VAL A 498 16.75 -12.41 6.74
C VAL A 498 15.64 -11.45 7.13
N ASP A 499 16.00 -10.27 7.62
CA ASP A 499 15.07 -9.29 8.16
C ASP A 499 15.54 -7.86 7.89
N PHE A 500 14.64 -6.88 8.06
CA PHE A 500 15.04 -5.48 8.01
C PHE A 500 15.76 -5.08 9.30
N ASN A 501 16.75 -4.19 9.16
CA ASN A 501 17.39 -3.52 10.28
C ASN A 501 17.13 -2.01 10.18
N LEU A 502 16.50 -1.45 11.22
CA LEU A 502 16.06 -0.04 11.25
C LEU A 502 17.04 0.91 11.95
N ASP A 503 18.11 0.35 12.53
CA ASP A 503 19.06 1.07 13.40
C ASP A 503 20.43 1.28 12.74
N ASP A 504 20.70 0.63 11.60
CA ASP A 504 21.97 0.73 10.89
C ASP A 504 21.76 0.50 9.38
N ALA A 505 21.64 1.59 8.63
CA ALA A 505 21.42 1.57 7.18
C ALA A 505 22.48 2.34 6.40
N TRP A 506 22.59 2.06 5.09
CA TRP A 506 23.49 2.81 4.19
C TRP A 506 22.84 4.12 3.73
N ASN A 507 21.65 4.06 3.13
CA ASN A 507 20.83 5.23 2.82
C ASN A 507 19.37 4.94 3.18
N GLY A 508 18.61 5.98 3.56
CA GLY A 508 17.20 5.84 3.93
C GLY A 508 17.02 5.37 5.37
N GLY A 509 16.02 4.52 5.62
CA GLY A 509 15.56 4.20 6.97
C GLY A 509 15.88 2.78 7.43
N SER A 510 16.39 1.94 6.53
CA SER A 510 16.57 0.52 6.79
C SER A 510 17.62 -0.12 5.89
N SER A 511 18.23 -1.19 6.37
CA SER A 511 19.03 -2.14 5.58
C SER A 511 18.45 -3.55 5.70
N LEU A 512 19.00 -4.51 4.96
CA LEU A 512 18.66 -5.92 5.10
C LEU A 512 19.73 -6.66 5.91
N GLU A 513 19.37 -7.24 7.04
CA GLU A 513 20.25 -8.05 7.87
C GLU A 513 20.05 -9.55 7.63
N ILE A 514 21.15 -10.25 7.37
CA ILE A 514 21.25 -11.70 7.25
C ILE A 514 22.05 -12.21 8.44
N SER A 515 21.41 -13.03 9.28
CA SER A 515 22.04 -13.64 10.44
C SER A 515 21.91 -15.15 10.45
N SER A 516 22.94 -15.82 10.97
CA SER A 516 22.95 -17.28 11.16
C SER A 516 23.85 -17.67 12.32
N SER A 517 23.31 -18.46 13.26
CA SER A 517 24.08 -19.00 14.38
C SER A 517 24.91 -20.22 13.97
N GLY A 518 24.30 -21.18 13.25
CA GLY A 518 24.94 -22.45 12.86
C GLY A 518 25.62 -22.45 11.48
N GLY A 519 25.40 -21.41 10.67
CA GLY A 519 25.80 -21.38 9.27
C GLY A 519 24.91 -22.26 8.38
N THR A 520 25.00 -22.06 7.06
CA THR A 520 24.34 -22.91 6.07
C THR A 520 24.97 -22.75 4.69
N SER A 521 24.88 -23.77 3.85
CA SER A 521 25.22 -23.68 2.42
C SER A 521 23.99 -23.62 1.51
N GLN A 522 22.79 -23.55 2.09
CA GLN A 522 21.55 -23.42 1.33
C GLN A 522 21.45 -22.05 0.70
N ASP A 523 20.83 -21.99 -0.49
CA ASP A 523 20.45 -20.72 -1.09
C ASP A 523 19.30 -20.09 -0.30
N VAL A 524 19.44 -18.80 -0.04
CA VAL A 524 18.42 -17.96 0.57
C VAL A 524 18.10 -16.84 -0.43
N PRO A 525 17.04 -16.99 -1.25
CA PRO A 525 16.65 -15.96 -2.20
C PRO A 525 16.14 -14.71 -1.47
N ILE A 526 16.33 -13.54 -2.08
CA ILE A 526 15.92 -12.23 -1.57
C ILE A 526 15.01 -11.53 -2.60
N TYR A 527 15.44 -11.45 -3.86
CA TYR A 527 14.66 -10.85 -4.95
C TYR A 527 14.46 -11.84 -6.10
N LEU A 528 13.29 -11.72 -6.74
CA LEU A 528 13.07 -12.20 -8.11
C LEU A 528 13.28 -11.06 -9.09
N ALA A 529 13.77 -11.37 -10.29
CA ALA A 529 13.96 -10.42 -11.38
C ALA A 529 13.68 -11.08 -12.73
N ALA A 530 13.47 -10.26 -13.75
CA ALA A 530 13.29 -10.68 -15.13
C ALA A 530 14.09 -9.77 -16.07
N ILE A 531 15.41 -9.73 -15.88
CA ILE A 531 16.32 -8.91 -16.69
C ILE A 531 17.10 -9.83 -17.63
N ASP A 532 16.93 -9.66 -18.94
CA ASP A 532 17.58 -10.47 -19.98
C ASP A 532 18.96 -9.93 -20.45
N GLU A 533 19.53 -8.95 -19.73
CA GLU A 533 20.84 -8.37 -20.05
C GLU A 533 21.97 -9.41 -19.99
N THR A 534 22.96 -9.29 -20.87
CA THR A 534 24.02 -10.31 -20.99
C THR A 534 25.31 -9.95 -20.27
N THR A 535 25.51 -8.67 -19.95
CA THR A 535 26.68 -8.18 -19.22
C THR A 535 26.25 -6.97 -18.41
N TYR A 536 26.66 -6.94 -17.15
CA TYR A 536 26.30 -5.88 -16.22
C TYR A 536 27.34 -5.77 -15.11
N THR A 537 27.29 -4.65 -14.42
CA THR A 537 28.02 -4.39 -13.19
C THR A 537 27.11 -4.66 -12.01
N LEU A 538 27.55 -5.54 -11.10
CA LEU A 538 26.93 -5.74 -9.79
C LEU A 538 27.76 -5.00 -8.73
N THR A 539 27.09 -4.13 -7.98
CA THR A 539 27.65 -3.45 -6.81
C THR A 539 26.84 -3.87 -5.58
N VAL A 540 27.52 -4.26 -4.50
CA VAL A 540 26.89 -4.58 -3.21
C VAL A 540 27.59 -3.79 -2.11
N THR A 541 26.83 -2.98 -1.38
CA THR A 541 27.32 -2.25 -0.20
C THR A 541 26.82 -2.95 1.06
N TYR A 542 27.74 -3.32 1.94
CA TYR A 542 27.44 -4.18 3.08
C TYR A 542 28.34 -3.86 4.29
N LYS A 543 27.92 -4.31 5.47
CA LYS A 543 28.67 -4.29 6.72
C LYS A 543 28.60 -5.68 7.33
N ASN A 544 29.74 -6.34 7.52
CA ASN A 544 29.82 -7.66 8.14
C ASN A 544 30.58 -7.55 9.47
N ALA A 545 29.82 -7.49 10.56
CA ALA A 545 30.33 -7.48 11.93
C ALA A 545 30.46 -8.91 12.53
N GLY A 546 29.96 -9.92 11.82
CA GLY A 546 30.09 -11.33 12.20
C GLY A 546 31.48 -11.89 11.95
N SER A 547 31.71 -13.10 12.45
CA SER A 547 32.98 -13.84 12.22
C SER A 547 32.93 -14.75 10.99
N GLY A 548 31.75 -14.97 10.42
CA GLY A 548 31.54 -15.76 9.20
C GLY A 548 31.37 -14.89 7.96
N ASP A 549 31.85 -15.39 6.83
CA ASP A 549 31.60 -14.80 5.51
C ASP A 549 30.20 -15.15 5.02
N VAL A 550 29.63 -14.31 4.16
CA VAL A 550 28.37 -14.57 3.44
C VAL A 550 28.62 -14.40 1.95
N VAL A 551 28.14 -15.30 1.11
CA VAL A 551 28.30 -15.18 -0.34
C VAL A 551 27.02 -14.65 -0.96
N PHE A 552 27.06 -13.46 -1.54
CA PHE A 552 25.96 -12.92 -2.33
C PHE A 552 26.00 -13.51 -3.74
N TYR A 553 24.84 -13.84 -4.31
CA TYR A 553 24.73 -14.37 -5.66
C TYR A 553 23.70 -13.62 -6.49
N VAL A 554 23.96 -13.61 -7.80
CA VAL A 554 22.98 -13.38 -8.86
C VAL A 554 22.87 -14.66 -9.67
N LYS A 555 21.66 -15.18 -9.79
CA LYS A 555 21.33 -16.43 -10.50
C LYS A 555 20.59 -16.11 -11.79
N ASP A 556 21.03 -16.71 -12.88
CA ASP A 556 20.43 -16.57 -14.20
C ASP A 556 19.21 -17.50 -14.39
N LYS A 557 18.47 -17.32 -15.50
CA LYS A 557 17.29 -18.16 -15.81
C LYS A 557 17.60 -19.65 -16.02
N ASN A 558 18.87 -20.00 -16.21
CA ASN A 558 19.35 -21.37 -16.35
C ASN A 558 19.91 -21.95 -15.04
N GLY A 559 19.94 -21.16 -13.96
CA GLY A 559 20.46 -21.53 -12.64
C GLY A 559 21.95 -21.27 -12.42
N ALA A 560 22.68 -20.71 -13.39
CA ALA A 560 24.09 -20.35 -13.22
C ALA A 560 24.22 -19.13 -12.29
N LYS A 561 25.23 -19.13 -11.41
CA LYS A 561 25.43 -18.07 -10.41
C LYS A 561 26.72 -17.28 -10.65
N GLN A 562 26.60 -15.96 -10.59
CA GLN A 562 27.70 -15.03 -10.35
C GLN A 562 27.71 -14.68 -8.87
N THR A 563 28.87 -14.72 -8.21
CA THR A 563 28.94 -14.57 -6.75
C THR A 563 29.98 -13.56 -6.31
N VAL A 564 29.76 -12.98 -5.13
CA VAL A 564 30.73 -12.13 -4.43
C VAL A 564 30.73 -12.46 -2.94
N VAL A 565 31.91 -12.54 -2.34
CA VAL A 565 32.08 -12.82 -0.91
C VAL A 565 31.97 -11.52 -0.12
N LEU A 566 31.07 -11.49 0.85
CA LEU A 566 30.88 -10.42 1.81
C LEU A 566 31.68 -10.74 3.08
N SER A 567 33.00 -10.54 3.01
CA SER A 567 33.92 -10.88 4.11
C SER A 567 33.81 -9.90 5.28
N GLY A 568 34.29 -10.29 6.46
CA GLY A 568 34.29 -9.43 7.66
C GLY A 568 34.86 -8.03 7.41
N THR A 569 34.11 -7.00 7.81
CA THR A 569 34.49 -5.57 7.70
C THR A 569 34.57 -4.89 9.06
N GLY A 570 34.34 -5.63 10.15
CA GLY A 570 34.11 -5.03 11.46
C GLY A 570 32.83 -4.19 11.45
N ASN A 571 32.90 -2.97 11.99
CA ASN A 571 31.75 -2.08 12.08
C ASN A 571 31.64 -1.08 10.92
N ALA A 572 32.47 -1.21 9.88
CA ALA A 572 32.49 -0.29 8.74
C ALA A 572 31.67 -0.84 7.55
N TRP A 573 30.98 0.06 6.85
CA TRP A 573 30.40 -0.22 5.54
C TRP A 573 31.52 -0.39 4.50
N ASN A 574 31.36 -1.35 3.60
CA ASN A 574 32.26 -1.64 2.50
C ASN A 574 31.45 -1.88 1.22
N THR A 575 32.05 -1.64 0.07
CA THR A 575 31.42 -1.85 -1.23
C THR A 575 32.27 -2.77 -2.09
N VAL A 576 31.64 -3.81 -2.62
CA VAL A 576 32.23 -4.73 -3.59
C VAL A 576 31.57 -4.54 -4.94
N LYS A 577 32.37 -4.65 -6.00
CA LYS A 577 31.93 -4.44 -7.37
C LYS A 577 32.52 -5.52 -8.26
N ILE A 578 31.67 -6.18 -9.04
CA ILE A 578 32.09 -7.19 -10.03
C ILE A 578 31.43 -6.92 -11.38
N THR A 579 32.10 -7.33 -12.45
CA THR A 579 31.45 -7.53 -13.75
C THR A 579 30.86 -8.92 -13.78
N ALA A 580 29.59 -9.03 -14.16
CA ALA A 580 28.83 -10.25 -14.23
C ALA A 580 28.20 -10.41 -15.62
N ILE A 581 27.85 -11.64 -15.96
CA ILE A 581 27.29 -12.02 -17.26
C ILE A 581 26.08 -12.92 -17.12
N GLY A 582 25.22 -12.93 -18.15
CA GLY A 582 23.97 -13.68 -18.18
C GLY A 582 22.78 -12.90 -17.64
N SER A 583 21.57 -13.43 -17.78
CA SER A 583 20.34 -12.79 -17.26
C SER A 583 20.35 -12.68 -15.73
N VAL A 584 19.59 -11.74 -15.16
CA VAL A 584 19.33 -11.65 -13.71
C VAL A 584 17.91 -12.14 -13.45
N TYR A 585 17.79 -13.31 -12.80
CA TYR A 585 16.50 -13.94 -12.49
C TYR A 585 16.22 -14.02 -10.98
N GLU A 586 17.26 -14.21 -10.18
CA GLU A 586 17.15 -14.26 -8.72
C GLU A 586 18.40 -13.67 -8.07
N LEU A 587 18.22 -12.88 -7.02
CA LEU A 587 19.31 -12.38 -6.18
C LEU A 587 19.14 -12.95 -4.78
N GLY A 588 20.24 -13.33 -4.14
CA GLY A 588 20.18 -13.87 -2.79
C GLY A 588 21.54 -14.10 -2.17
N VAL A 589 21.57 -14.87 -1.09
CA VAL A 589 22.79 -15.25 -0.39
C VAL A 589 22.90 -16.77 -0.21
N THR A 590 24.13 -17.26 -0.17
CA THR A 590 24.48 -18.68 0.00
C THR A 590 25.77 -18.78 0.82
N GLN A 591 26.17 -19.99 1.20
CA GLN A 591 27.42 -20.24 1.94
C GLN A 591 27.60 -19.27 3.14
N ILE A 592 26.56 -19.18 3.97
CA ILE A 592 26.51 -18.31 5.15
C ILE A 592 27.31 -18.98 6.27
N GLY A 593 28.37 -18.34 6.75
CA GLY A 593 29.19 -18.84 7.85
C GLY A 593 28.43 -18.88 9.19
N ALA A 594 28.91 -19.70 10.12
CA ALA A 594 28.38 -19.69 11.49
C ALA A 594 28.69 -18.35 12.18
N ASN A 595 27.79 -17.90 13.07
CA ASN A 595 27.85 -16.59 13.74
C ASN A 595 27.98 -15.40 12.77
N SER A 596 27.35 -15.50 11.60
CA SER A 596 27.26 -14.38 10.65
C SER A 596 26.17 -13.40 11.08
N SER A 597 26.45 -12.09 10.93
CA SER A 597 25.49 -10.99 10.97
C SER A 597 25.99 -9.96 9.95
N VAL A 598 25.37 -9.99 8.77
CA VAL A 598 25.73 -9.15 7.63
C VAL A 598 24.57 -8.25 7.29
N LYS A 599 24.79 -6.94 7.32
CA LYS A 599 23.84 -5.95 6.82
C LYS A 599 24.19 -5.60 5.39
N ILE A 600 23.24 -5.72 4.48
CA ILE A 600 23.35 -5.24 3.10
C ILE A 600 22.58 -3.93 3.03
N GLY A 601 23.30 -2.85 2.77
CA GLY A 601 22.75 -1.50 2.75
C GLY A 601 22.41 -1.01 1.34
N ALA A 602 23.00 -1.60 0.30
CA ALA A 602 22.57 -1.34 -1.07
C ALA A 602 22.95 -2.47 -2.04
N ILE A 603 22.13 -2.63 -3.08
CA ILE A 603 22.44 -3.42 -4.29
C ILE A 603 22.22 -2.51 -5.49
N GLU A 604 23.15 -2.50 -6.43
CA GLU A 604 23.02 -1.83 -7.73
C GLU A 604 23.42 -2.79 -8.85
N ILE A 605 22.59 -2.85 -9.90
CA ILE A 605 22.85 -3.54 -11.15
C ILE A 605 22.73 -2.53 -12.29
N SER A 606 23.80 -2.34 -13.04
CA SER A 606 23.88 -1.37 -14.15
C SER A 606 24.51 -2.00 -15.40
N GLY A 607 24.03 -1.59 -16.58
CA GLY A 607 24.49 -2.08 -17.89
C GLY A 607 25.82 -1.50 -18.33
#